data_AF-A0A7K4GNV9-F1
#
_entry.id   AF-A0A7K4GNV9-F1
#
_cell.length_a   1.000
_cell.length_b   1.000
_cell.length_c   1.000
_cell.angle_alpha   90.00
_cell.angle_beta   90.00
_cell.angle_gamma   90.00
#
_symmetry.space_group_name_H-M   'P 1'
#
loop_
_entity.id
_entity.type
_entity.pdbx_description
1 polymer ?
#
loop_
_entity_poly.entity_id
_entity_poly.type
_entity_poly.pdbx_seq_one_letter_code
_entity_poly.pdbx_strand_id
1 'polypeptide(L)'
;MEKKSLGIFLVVLGVIFLGISGITIWSVFFEYDVSKGVLIILSIPLMVFSFTTIFFGFYLITQTKLGVKVKGLILIIDGIIPVISSIYAMADARLDAINELRILVLLPLTLVGIFIIIYGVFLVSAEMYIDSNKLRKRAKLILGIISIAIGIVNIISFIVLIITEGEQPIILSFFWLLIGIIMVYFGLHLIIKKIEDKKKYSKKKK
;
A
#
# COMPACT_ATOMS: atom_id res chain seq x y z
N MET A 1 -5.70 16.71 -4.30
CA MET A 1 -5.05 16.40 -3.01
C MET A 1 -3.85 17.32 -2.92
N GLU A 2 -3.54 17.85 -1.74
CA GLU A 2 -2.27 18.55 -1.59
C GLU A 2 -1.14 17.56 -1.83
N LYS A 3 -0.15 17.99 -2.60
CA LYS A 3 0.96 17.17 -3.12
C LYS A 3 1.63 16.36 -2.00
N LYS A 4 1.69 16.95 -0.79
CA LYS A 4 2.26 16.37 0.43
C LYS A 4 1.51 15.15 0.96
N SER A 5 0.17 15.11 0.92
CA SER A 5 -0.59 14.02 1.54
C SER A 5 -0.40 12.67 0.85
N LEU A 6 -0.22 12.66 -0.48
CA LEU A 6 0.07 11.42 -1.23
C LEU A 6 1.49 10.93 -0.91
N GLY A 7 2.47 11.82 -0.93
CA GLY A 7 3.85 11.45 -0.63
C GLY A 7 4.03 10.97 0.82
N ILE A 8 3.36 11.59 1.79
CA ILE A 8 3.32 11.13 3.18
C ILE A 8 2.72 9.72 3.28
N PHE A 9 1.61 9.47 2.58
CA PHE A 9 1.00 8.14 2.54
C PHE A 9 1.99 7.07 2.06
N LEU A 10 2.69 7.33 0.94
CA LEU A 10 3.70 6.41 0.42
C LEU A 10 4.87 6.20 1.40
N VAL A 11 5.41 7.27 1.99
CA VAL A 11 6.50 7.14 2.97
C VAL A 11 6.07 6.28 4.16
N VAL A 12 4.89 6.55 4.73
CA VAL A 12 4.37 5.77 5.87
C VAL A 12 4.19 4.30 5.48
N LEU A 13 3.60 4.03 4.31
CA LEU A 13 3.39 2.69 3.79
C LEU A 13 4.73 1.95 3.63
N GLY A 14 5.71 2.57 2.99
CA GLY A 14 7.03 1.97 2.78
C GLY A 14 7.79 1.75 4.08
N VAL A 15 7.68 2.63 5.08
CA VAL A 15 8.29 2.41 6.41
C VAL A 15 7.70 1.18 7.10
N ILE A 16 6.39 0.95 6.95
CA ILE A 16 5.72 -0.21 7.53
C ILE A 16 6.20 -1.51 6.89
N PHE A 17 6.24 -1.57 5.55
CA PHE A 17 6.76 -2.74 4.85
C PHE A 17 8.25 -2.96 5.12
N LEU A 18 9.03 -1.89 5.36
CA LEU A 18 10.43 -2.00 5.76
C LEU A 18 10.56 -2.60 7.17
N GLY A 19 9.68 -2.20 8.08
CA GLY A 19 9.56 -2.79 9.41
C GLY A 19 9.25 -4.29 9.33
N ILE A 20 8.24 -4.68 8.55
CA ILE A 20 7.89 -6.09 8.29
C ILE A 20 9.13 -6.84 7.80
N SER A 21 9.77 -6.35 6.73
CA SER A 21 10.95 -6.99 6.17
C SER A 21 12.11 -7.11 7.17
N GLY A 22 12.36 -6.06 7.97
CA GLY A 22 13.43 -6.07 8.96
C GLY A 22 13.20 -7.10 10.05
N ILE A 23 11.96 -7.24 10.52
CA ILE A 23 11.57 -8.24 11.51
C ILE A 23 11.60 -9.66 10.94
N THR A 24 11.18 -9.83 9.68
CA THR A 24 11.25 -11.12 8.98
C THR A 24 12.70 -11.58 8.76
N ILE A 25 13.65 -10.67 8.59
CA ILE A 25 15.09 -11.01 8.55
C ILE A 25 15.61 -11.25 9.97
N TRP A 26 15.22 -10.43 10.94
CA TRP A 26 15.67 -10.53 12.32
C TRP A 26 15.25 -11.86 12.98
N SER A 27 14.09 -12.40 12.62
CA SER A 27 13.59 -13.68 13.15
C SER A 27 14.48 -14.88 12.80
N VAL A 28 15.39 -14.75 11.82
CA VAL A 28 16.35 -15.80 11.43
C VAL A 28 17.48 -15.98 12.44
N PHE A 29 17.75 -14.97 13.26
CA PHE A 29 18.85 -14.99 14.24
C PHE A 29 18.47 -15.65 15.58
N PHE A 30 17.21 -16.02 15.78
CA PHE A 30 16.78 -16.82 16.93
C PHE A 30 16.59 -18.26 16.48
N GLU A 31 17.35 -19.21 17.02
CA GLU A 31 17.28 -20.67 16.77
C GLU A 31 17.20 -21.07 15.29
N TYR A 32 18.35 -21.30 14.65
CA TYR A 32 18.42 -21.53 13.20
C TYR A 32 17.68 -22.81 12.74
N ASP A 33 16.62 -22.63 11.95
CA ASP A 33 15.89 -23.67 11.22
C ASP A 33 15.87 -23.30 9.73
N VAL A 34 15.89 -24.30 8.84
CA VAL A 34 15.88 -24.15 7.37
C VAL A 34 14.65 -23.34 6.91
N SER A 35 13.52 -23.46 7.62
CA SER A 35 12.31 -22.66 7.43
C SER A 35 12.56 -21.15 7.58
N LYS A 36 13.52 -20.74 8.42
CA LYS A 36 13.88 -19.33 8.67
C LYS A 36 14.77 -18.77 7.57
N GLY A 37 15.66 -19.57 6.97
CA GLY A 37 16.43 -19.14 5.80
C GLY A 37 15.54 -18.73 4.61
N VAL A 38 14.37 -19.37 4.50
CA VAL A 38 13.36 -19.09 3.46
C VAL A 38 12.61 -17.76 3.73
N LEU A 39 12.53 -17.29 4.98
CA LEU A 39 11.96 -15.98 5.34
C LEU A 39 12.74 -14.80 4.74
N ILE A 40 14.05 -14.96 4.52
CA ILE A 40 14.88 -13.95 3.84
C ILE A 40 14.41 -13.76 2.40
N ILE A 41 14.05 -14.85 1.71
CA ILE A 41 13.56 -14.81 0.33
C ILE A 41 12.22 -14.06 0.27
N LEU A 42 11.34 -14.26 1.25
CA LEU A 42 10.07 -13.55 1.39
C LEU A 42 10.25 -12.06 1.73
N SER A 43 11.35 -11.70 2.39
CA SER A 43 11.68 -10.32 2.78
C SER A 43 12.11 -9.45 1.60
N ILE A 44 12.74 -10.03 0.57
CA ILE A 44 13.28 -9.29 -0.58
C ILE A 44 12.18 -8.46 -1.29
N PRO A 45 11.02 -9.03 -1.69
CA PRO A 45 9.92 -8.26 -2.27
C PRO A 45 9.45 -7.08 -1.41
N LEU A 46 9.37 -7.30 -0.09
CA LEU A 46 8.93 -6.28 0.87
C LEU A 46 9.95 -5.15 0.95
N MET A 47 11.24 -5.47 1.03
CA MET A 47 12.34 -4.49 1.03
C MET A 47 12.39 -3.67 -0.25
N VAL A 48 12.32 -4.33 -1.41
CA VAL A 48 12.35 -3.66 -2.72
C VAL A 48 11.20 -2.68 -2.83
N PHE A 49 9.97 -3.11 -2.51
CA PHE A 49 8.81 -2.23 -2.49
C PHE A 49 8.99 -1.07 -1.50
N SER A 50 9.47 -1.35 -0.30
CA SER A 50 9.63 -0.34 0.76
C SER A 50 10.56 0.78 0.33
N PHE A 51 11.74 0.44 -0.20
CA PHE A 51 12.72 1.44 -0.62
C PHE A 51 12.20 2.27 -1.78
N THR A 52 11.54 1.65 -2.77
CA THR A 52 11.00 2.40 -3.92
C THR A 52 9.86 3.32 -3.49
N THR A 53 8.97 2.83 -2.63
CA THR A 53 7.82 3.60 -2.12
C THR A 53 8.28 4.77 -1.26
N ILE A 54 9.27 4.56 -0.38
CA ILE A 54 9.86 5.64 0.44
C ILE A 54 10.52 6.69 -0.47
N PHE A 55 11.32 6.25 -1.43
CA PHE A 55 12.01 7.14 -2.38
C PHE A 55 11.01 7.99 -3.16
N PHE A 56 10.01 7.36 -3.79
CA PHE A 56 8.97 8.07 -4.54
C PHE A 56 8.11 8.94 -3.64
N GLY A 57 7.83 8.50 -2.42
CA GLY A 57 7.13 9.28 -1.40
C GLY A 57 7.85 10.59 -1.08
N PHE A 58 9.16 10.52 -0.76
CA PHE A 58 9.98 11.71 -0.53
C PHE A 58 10.09 12.59 -1.76
N TYR A 59 10.24 12.00 -2.95
CA TYR A 59 10.27 12.74 -4.20
C TYR A 59 8.97 13.54 -4.42
N LEU A 60 7.81 12.95 -4.14
CA LEU A 60 6.51 13.62 -4.23
C LEU A 60 6.30 14.71 -3.17
N ILE A 61 6.90 14.56 -1.97
CA ILE A 61 6.88 15.59 -0.91
C ILE A 61 7.74 16.79 -1.29
N THR A 62 8.96 16.54 -1.77
CA THR A 62 9.98 17.58 -2.01
C THR A 62 9.75 18.36 -3.31
N GLN A 63 9.22 17.71 -4.35
CA GLN A 63 9.02 18.34 -5.66
C GLN A 63 7.68 19.07 -5.77
N THR A 64 7.70 20.37 -5.49
CA THR A 64 6.50 21.22 -5.50
C THR A 64 5.94 21.50 -6.91
N LYS A 65 6.73 21.35 -7.97
CA LYS A 65 6.35 21.69 -9.37
C LYS A 65 5.96 20.50 -10.25
N LEU A 66 5.96 19.27 -9.74
CA LEU A 66 5.51 18.11 -10.53
C LEU A 66 4.07 18.26 -11.03
N GLY A 67 3.88 18.09 -12.35
CA GLY A 67 2.59 17.98 -13.02
C GLY A 67 1.83 16.72 -12.61
N VAL A 68 0.51 16.67 -12.83
CA VAL A 68 -0.33 15.56 -12.33
C VAL A 68 -0.01 14.26 -13.08
N LYS A 69 0.26 14.32 -14.39
CA LYS A 69 0.73 13.22 -15.22
C LYS A 69 1.98 12.54 -14.68
N VAL A 70 3.01 13.32 -14.34
CA VAL A 70 4.28 12.77 -13.84
C VAL A 70 4.06 12.04 -12.52
N LYS A 71 3.16 12.54 -11.66
CA LYS A 71 2.80 11.86 -10.41
C LYS A 71 2.04 10.57 -10.66
N GLY A 72 1.11 10.58 -11.62
CA GLY A 72 0.41 9.38 -12.02
C GLY A 72 1.38 8.31 -12.53
N LEU A 73 2.35 8.70 -13.35
CA LEU A 73 3.41 7.80 -13.83
C LEU A 73 4.29 7.26 -12.70
N ILE A 74 4.70 8.10 -11.76
CA ILE A 74 5.44 7.67 -10.57
C ILE A 74 4.65 6.61 -9.79
N LEU A 75 3.36 6.83 -9.55
CA LEU A 75 2.51 5.83 -8.88
C LEU A 75 2.39 4.54 -9.69
N ILE A 76 2.23 4.63 -11.01
CA ILE A 76 2.16 3.42 -11.85
C ILE A 76 3.45 2.61 -11.72
N ILE A 77 4.61 3.26 -11.80
CA ILE A 77 5.91 2.60 -11.64
C ILE A 77 6.03 2.00 -10.24
N ASP A 78 5.72 2.78 -9.21
CA ASP A 78 5.80 2.35 -7.81
C ASP A 78 4.87 1.16 -7.51
N GLY A 79 3.70 1.10 -8.14
CA GLY A 79 2.76 -0.01 -7.98
C GLY A 79 3.08 -1.25 -8.81
N ILE A 80 3.81 -1.13 -9.93
CA ILE A 80 4.25 -2.29 -10.73
C ILE A 80 5.31 -3.12 -9.99
N ILE A 81 6.23 -2.46 -9.31
CA ILE A 81 7.34 -3.09 -8.58
C ILE A 81 6.87 -4.16 -7.56
N PRO A 82 5.93 -3.88 -6.64
CA PRO A 82 5.44 -4.87 -5.68
C PRO A 82 4.63 -5.97 -6.37
N VAL A 83 3.91 -5.69 -7.46
CA VAL A 83 3.16 -6.72 -8.20
C VAL A 83 4.12 -7.72 -8.83
N ILE A 84 5.16 -7.25 -9.53
CA ILE A 84 6.15 -8.14 -10.15
C ILE A 84 6.92 -8.92 -9.09
N SER A 85 7.34 -8.24 -8.01
CA SER A 85 8.09 -8.88 -6.93
C SER A 85 7.24 -9.95 -6.22
N SER A 86 5.95 -9.68 -6.02
CA SER A 86 5.02 -10.65 -5.44
C SER A 86 4.78 -11.85 -6.35
N ILE A 87 4.58 -11.64 -7.66
CA ILE A 87 4.43 -12.73 -8.63
C ILE A 87 5.69 -13.61 -8.65
N TYR A 88 6.87 -12.99 -8.66
CA TYR A 88 8.14 -13.71 -8.64
C TYR A 88 8.28 -14.56 -7.37
N ALA A 89 7.99 -14.00 -6.19
CA ALA A 89 8.03 -14.73 -4.93
C ALA A 89 6.91 -15.79 -4.84
N MET A 90 5.75 -15.57 -5.47
CA MET A 90 4.68 -16.57 -5.52
C MET A 90 5.09 -17.81 -6.33
N ALA A 91 5.93 -17.61 -7.36
CA ALA A 91 6.43 -18.68 -8.23
C ALA A 91 7.72 -19.35 -7.72
N ASP A 92 8.31 -18.87 -6.63
CA ASP A 92 9.53 -19.45 -6.07
C ASP A 92 9.22 -20.71 -5.25
N ALA A 93 9.60 -21.87 -5.78
CA ALA A 93 9.39 -23.18 -5.16
C ALA A 93 10.06 -23.32 -3.79
N ARG A 94 11.10 -22.51 -3.48
CA ARG A 94 11.74 -22.53 -2.16
C ARG A 94 10.80 -22.06 -1.05
N LEU A 95 9.78 -21.27 -1.40
CA LEU A 95 8.78 -20.77 -0.46
C LEU A 95 7.63 -21.75 -0.22
N ASP A 96 7.62 -22.93 -0.85
CA ASP A 96 6.56 -23.94 -0.67
C ASP A 96 6.50 -24.47 0.78
N ALA A 97 7.66 -24.52 1.46
CA ALA A 97 7.75 -24.88 2.88
C ALA A 97 7.02 -23.90 3.81
N ILE A 98 6.75 -22.67 3.37
CA ILE A 98 6.04 -21.64 4.12
C ILE A 98 4.84 -21.10 3.32
N ASN A 99 4.17 -21.95 2.55
CA ASN A 99 3.16 -21.53 1.57
C ASN A 99 2.03 -20.67 2.16
N GLU A 100 1.56 -20.98 3.38
CA GLU A 100 0.50 -20.20 4.04
C GLU A 100 0.97 -18.78 4.35
N LEU A 101 2.16 -18.65 4.95
CA LEU A 101 2.81 -17.36 5.20
C LEU A 101 3.14 -16.61 3.90
N ARG A 102 3.57 -17.32 2.86
CA ARG A 102 3.83 -16.77 1.52
C ARG A 102 2.58 -16.06 0.98
N ILE A 103 1.44 -16.76 0.97
CA ILE A 103 0.17 -16.18 0.48
C ILE A 103 -0.21 -14.97 1.33
N LEU A 104 -0.11 -15.11 2.64
CA LEU A 104 -0.56 -14.09 3.57
C LEU A 104 0.26 -12.80 3.49
N VAL A 105 1.55 -12.90 3.18
CA VAL A 105 2.44 -11.74 3.03
C VAL A 105 2.33 -11.12 1.63
N LEU A 106 2.31 -11.96 0.58
CA LEU A 106 2.37 -11.48 -0.80
C LEU A 106 1.02 -10.97 -1.32
N LEU A 107 -0.11 -11.50 -0.85
CA LEU A 107 -1.43 -11.05 -1.27
C LEU A 107 -1.70 -9.58 -0.90
N PRO A 108 -1.52 -9.13 0.36
CA PRO A 108 -1.60 -7.72 0.73
C PRO A 108 -0.65 -6.82 -0.07
N LEU A 109 0.60 -7.27 -0.26
CA LEU A 109 1.61 -6.53 -1.05
C LEU A 109 1.12 -6.32 -2.48
N THR A 110 0.56 -7.36 -3.09
CA THR A 110 -0.02 -7.32 -4.44
C THR A 110 -1.22 -6.38 -4.50
N LEU A 111 -2.15 -6.47 -3.53
CA LEU A 111 -3.35 -5.62 -3.49
C LEU A 111 -2.99 -4.14 -3.34
N VAL A 112 -2.00 -3.83 -2.49
CA VAL A 112 -1.46 -2.49 -2.33
C VAL A 112 -0.83 -1.99 -3.64
N GLY A 113 -0.02 -2.82 -4.30
CA GLY A 113 0.55 -2.50 -5.61
C GLY A 113 -0.50 -2.18 -6.67
N ILE A 114 -1.52 -3.04 -6.80
CA ILE A 114 -2.65 -2.84 -7.71
C ILE A 114 -3.38 -1.53 -7.40
N PHE A 115 -3.62 -1.24 -6.12
CA PHE A 115 -4.24 0.02 -5.72
C PHE A 115 -3.44 1.24 -6.15
N ILE A 116 -2.13 1.24 -5.95
CA ILE A 116 -1.24 2.33 -6.35
C ILE A 116 -1.28 2.51 -7.88
N ILE A 117 -1.27 1.41 -8.66
CA ILE A 117 -1.43 1.47 -10.13
C ILE A 117 -2.77 2.12 -10.50
N ILE A 118 -3.88 1.64 -9.94
CA ILE A 118 -5.22 2.18 -10.21
C ILE A 118 -5.24 3.68 -9.89
N TYR A 119 -4.69 4.09 -8.74
CA TYR A 119 -4.59 5.49 -8.36
C TYR A 119 -3.79 6.29 -9.39
N GLY A 120 -2.64 5.77 -9.82
CA GLY A 120 -1.78 6.39 -10.83
C GLY A 120 -2.50 6.59 -12.17
N VAL A 121 -3.19 5.57 -12.67
CA VAL A 121 -4.02 5.65 -13.88
C VAL A 121 -5.08 6.72 -13.73
N PHE A 122 -5.79 6.77 -12.60
CA PHE A 122 -6.77 7.81 -12.34
C PHE A 122 -6.16 9.22 -12.35
N LEU A 123 -4.93 9.41 -11.85
CA LEU A 123 -4.25 10.71 -11.92
C LEU A 123 -3.89 11.09 -13.34
N VAL A 124 -3.36 10.17 -14.15
CA VAL A 124 -3.02 10.44 -15.55
C VAL A 124 -4.27 10.78 -16.36
N SER A 125 -5.32 9.96 -16.24
CA SER A 125 -6.59 10.18 -16.95
C SER A 125 -7.32 11.43 -16.48
N ALA A 126 -7.18 11.83 -15.22
CA ALA A 126 -7.82 13.03 -14.70
C ALA A 126 -7.33 14.34 -15.35
N GLU A 127 -6.09 14.37 -15.84
CA GLU A 127 -5.53 15.54 -16.53
C GLU A 127 -5.84 15.53 -18.04
N MET A 128 -6.17 14.37 -18.62
CA MET A 128 -6.46 14.25 -20.06
C MET A 128 -7.94 14.31 -20.42
N TYR A 129 -8.83 13.79 -19.56
CA TYR A 129 -10.23 13.54 -19.94
C TYR A 129 -11.27 13.98 -18.89
N ILE A 130 -10.85 14.36 -17.68
CA ILE A 130 -11.77 14.68 -16.59
C ILE A 130 -11.87 16.19 -16.39
N ASP A 131 -12.54 16.88 -17.33
CA ASP A 131 -12.82 18.31 -17.20
C ASP A 131 -13.92 18.62 -16.18
N SER A 132 -14.78 17.64 -15.85
CA SER A 132 -15.88 17.88 -14.92
C SER A 132 -15.50 17.65 -13.44
N ASN A 133 -15.78 18.66 -12.62
CA ASN A 133 -15.70 18.59 -11.16
C ASN A 133 -16.52 17.42 -10.56
N LYS A 134 -17.53 16.91 -11.28
CA LYS A 134 -18.37 15.78 -10.85
C LYS A 134 -17.67 14.43 -11.00
N LEU A 135 -17.01 14.21 -12.14
CA LEU A 135 -16.26 12.97 -12.41
C LEU A 135 -15.06 12.82 -11.47
N ARG A 136 -14.30 13.90 -11.24
CA ARG A 136 -13.17 13.90 -10.29
C ARG A 136 -13.60 13.55 -8.86
N LYS A 137 -14.81 13.96 -8.45
CA LYS A 137 -15.39 13.61 -7.14
C LYS A 137 -15.82 12.14 -7.05
N ARG A 138 -16.38 11.58 -8.14
CA ARG A 138 -16.72 10.15 -8.21
C ARG A 138 -15.46 9.29 -8.17
N ALA A 139 -14.41 9.65 -8.91
CA ALA A 139 -13.14 8.95 -8.91
C ALA A 139 -12.51 8.87 -7.51
N LYS A 140 -12.44 9.99 -6.77
CA LYS A 140 -11.95 9.98 -5.37
C LYS A 140 -12.77 9.08 -4.46
N LEU A 141 -14.08 9.01 -4.66
CA LEU A 141 -14.95 8.13 -3.87
C LEU A 141 -14.70 6.66 -4.18
N ILE A 142 -14.56 6.31 -5.47
CA ILE A 142 -14.23 4.94 -5.89
C ILE A 142 -12.87 4.53 -5.32
N LEU A 143 -11.85 5.38 -5.46
CA LEU A 143 -10.53 5.15 -4.88
C LEU A 143 -10.58 5.00 -3.35
N GLY A 144 -11.38 5.83 -2.67
CA GLY A 144 -11.57 5.72 -1.22
C GLY A 144 -12.20 4.40 -0.81
N ILE A 145 -13.22 3.92 -1.53
CA ILE A 145 -13.86 2.63 -1.28
C ILE A 145 -12.91 1.47 -1.52
N ILE A 146 -12.15 1.49 -2.62
CA ILE A 146 -11.15 0.45 -2.94
C ILE A 146 -10.09 0.40 -1.82
N SER A 147 -9.59 1.55 -1.38
CA SER A 147 -8.61 1.64 -0.29
C SER A 147 -9.15 1.04 1.02
N ILE A 148 -10.41 1.34 1.38
CA ILE A 148 -11.06 0.77 2.56
C ILE A 148 -11.22 -0.74 2.41
N ALA A 149 -11.67 -1.22 1.25
CA ALA A 149 -11.86 -2.65 1.00
C ALA A 149 -10.55 -3.43 1.17
N ILE A 150 -9.45 -2.94 0.59
CA ILE A 150 -8.11 -3.54 0.76
C ILE A 150 -7.67 -3.50 2.23
N GLY A 151 -7.91 -2.39 2.92
CA GLY A 151 -7.61 -2.28 4.35
C GLY A 151 -8.37 -3.30 5.19
N ILE A 152 -9.66 -3.52 4.92
CA ILE A 152 -10.49 -4.52 5.60
C ILE A 152 -9.99 -5.94 5.29
N VAL A 153 -9.67 -6.24 4.02
CA VAL A 153 -9.11 -7.55 3.64
C VAL A 153 -7.83 -7.82 4.42
N ASN A 154 -6.92 -6.86 4.52
CA ASN A 154 -5.68 -7.01 5.29
C ASN A 154 -5.94 -7.24 6.79
N ILE A 155 -6.92 -6.55 7.38
CA ILE A 155 -7.31 -6.74 8.79
C ILE A 155 -7.88 -8.16 8.99
N ILE A 156 -8.75 -8.62 8.10
CA ILE A 156 -9.34 -9.96 8.18
C ILE A 156 -8.25 -11.03 8.03
N SER A 157 -7.33 -10.88 7.06
CA SER A 157 -6.19 -11.79 6.89
C SER A 157 -5.34 -11.86 8.15
N PHE A 158 -5.09 -10.72 8.81
CA PHE A 158 -4.40 -10.67 10.10
C PHE A 158 -5.17 -11.41 11.22
N ILE A 159 -6.48 -11.21 11.32
CA ILE A 159 -7.31 -11.90 12.33
C ILE A 159 -7.26 -13.42 12.11
N VAL A 160 -7.40 -13.87 10.86
CA VAL A 160 -7.33 -15.29 10.51
C VAL A 160 -5.99 -15.88 10.93
N LEU A 161 -4.88 -15.19 10.63
CA LEU A 161 -3.53 -15.64 10.99
C LEU A 161 -3.32 -15.82 12.49
N ILE A 162 -3.82 -14.89 13.31
CA ILE A 162 -3.71 -15.00 14.78
C ILE A 162 -4.51 -16.20 15.31
N ILE A 163 -5.64 -16.50 14.68
CA ILE A 163 -6.52 -17.60 15.11
C ILE A 163 -5.96 -18.97 14.68
N THR A 164 -5.34 -19.06 13.49
CA THR A 164 -4.87 -20.32 12.93
C THR A 164 -3.49 -20.72 13.44
N GLU A 165 -2.62 -19.75 13.75
CA GLU A 165 -1.24 -20.02 14.17
C GLU A 165 -0.92 -19.24 15.46
N GLY A 166 -1.13 -19.89 16.61
CA GLY A 166 -0.92 -19.30 17.94
C GLY A 166 0.52 -18.90 18.28
N GLU A 167 1.50 -19.29 17.46
CA GLU A 167 2.94 -18.99 17.64
C GLU A 167 3.49 -17.98 16.61
N GLN A 168 2.61 -17.22 15.95
CA GLN A 168 3.04 -16.16 15.04
C GLN A 168 3.78 -15.03 15.78
N PRO A 169 4.85 -14.46 15.19
CA PRO A 169 5.55 -13.34 15.82
C PRO A 169 4.60 -12.14 15.93
N ILE A 170 4.17 -11.82 17.17
CA ILE A 170 3.24 -10.72 17.52
C ILE A 170 3.60 -9.41 16.81
N ILE A 171 4.90 -9.16 16.65
CA ILE A 171 5.43 -7.96 16.00
C ILE A 171 5.09 -7.94 14.50
N LEU A 172 5.24 -9.05 13.78
CA LEU A 172 4.88 -9.16 12.36
C LEU A 172 3.39 -8.88 12.15
N SER A 173 2.57 -9.46 13.02
CA SER A 173 1.12 -9.29 13.02
C SER A 173 0.74 -7.81 13.27
N PHE A 174 1.42 -7.11 14.19
CA PHE A 174 1.17 -5.69 14.45
C PHE A 174 1.37 -4.80 13.20
N PHE A 175 2.43 -5.03 12.42
CA PHE A 175 2.66 -4.25 11.21
C PHE A 175 1.60 -4.55 10.12
N TRP A 176 1.09 -5.78 10.05
CA TRP A 176 -0.01 -6.11 9.15
C TRP A 176 -1.31 -5.37 9.48
N LEU A 177 -1.66 -5.33 10.76
CA LEU A 177 -2.78 -4.53 11.25
C LEU A 177 -2.60 -3.05 10.89
N LEU A 178 -1.39 -2.54 11.04
CA LEU A 178 -1.06 -1.14 10.75
C LEU A 178 -1.27 -0.79 9.27
N ILE A 179 -0.90 -1.68 8.32
CA ILE A 179 -1.20 -1.51 6.89
C ILE A 179 -2.71 -1.36 6.68
N GLY A 180 -3.50 -2.26 7.29
CA GLY A 180 -4.95 -2.24 7.19
C GLY A 180 -5.55 -0.92 7.68
N ILE A 181 -5.14 -0.46 8.86
CA ILE A 181 -5.58 0.80 9.46
C ILE A 181 -5.25 2.00 8.58
N ILE A 182 -4.03 2.06 8.02
CA ILE A 182 -3.62 3.18 7.17
C ILE A 182 -4.35 3.20 5.84
N MET A 183 -4.62 2.04 5.25
CA MET A 183 -5.43 1.94 4.04
C MET A 183 -6.88 2.38 4.27
N VAL A 184 -7.47 2.01 5.41
CA VAL A 184 -8.80 2.50 5.82
C VAL A 184 -8.78 4.01 6.05
N TYR A 185 -7.80 4.51 6.80
CA TYR A 185 -7.65 5.93 7.09
C TYR A 185 -7.48 6.76 5.81
N PHE A 186 -6.62 6.32 4.90
CA PHE A 186 -6.41 6.97 3.61
C PHE A 186 -7.68 6.98 2.78
N GLY A 187 -8.42 5.87 2.75
CA GLY A 187 -9.69 5.78 2.05
C GLY A 187 -10.77 6.72 2.62
N LEU A 188 -10.88 6.79 3.94
CA LEU A 188 -11.74 7.76 4.63
C LEU A 188 -11.31 9.20 4.32
N HIS A 189 -10.00 9.49 4.29
CA HIS A 189 -9.50 10.83 3.92
C HIS A 189 -9.91 11.21 2.49
N LEU A 190 -9.82 10.28 1.53
CA LEU A 190 -10.26 10.49 0.15
C LEU A 190 -11.77 10.79 0.07
N ILE A 191 -12.58 10.14 0.91
CA ILE A 191 -14.03 10.34 0.98
C ILE A 191 -14.40 11.63 1.71
N ILE A 192 -13.81 11.94 2.87
CA ILE A 192 -14.18 13.10 3.71
C ILE A 192 -13.81 14.42 3.01
N LYS A 193 -12.71 14.45 2.25
CA LYS A 193 -12.34 15.62 1.44
C LYS A 193 -13.41 16.01 0.40
N LYS A 194 -14.36 15.10 0.07
CA LYS A 194 -15.58 15.39 -0.71
C LYS A 194 -16.56 16.29 0.04
N ILE A 195 -16.64 16.19 1.37
CA ILE A 195 -17.63 16.84 2.22
C ILE A 195 -17.24 18.31 2.48
N GLU A 196 -15.97 18.58 2.75
CA GLU A 196 -15.47 19.95 2.95
C GLU A 196 -15.57 20.80 1.69
N ASP A 197 -15.20 20.24 0.53
CA ASP A 197 -15.37 20.92 -0.77
C ASP A 197 -16.85 21.28 -1.00
N LYS A 198 -17.82 20.42 -0.62
CA LYS A 198 -19.25 20.74 -0.73
C LYS A 198 -19.68 21.92 0.18
N LYS A 199 -19.21 21.97 1.42
CA LYS A 199 -19.58 23.05 2.37
C LYS A 199 -19.06 24.43 1.93
N LYS A 200 -17.88 24.49 1.33
CA LYS A 200 -17.27 25.76 0.87
C LYS A 200 -18.02 26.40 -0.29
N TYR A 201 -18.55 25.61 -1.23
CA TYR A 201 -19.37 26.11 -2.35
C TYR A 201 -20.78 26.52 -1.94
N SER A 202 -21.34 25.94 -0.87
CA SER A 202 -22.65 26.35 -0.34
C SER A 202 -22.61 27.70 0.38
N LYS A 203 -21.49 28.06 1.01
CA LYS A 203 -21.31 29.36 1.68
C LYS A 203 -20.98 30.52 0.72
N LYS A 204 -20.48 30.23 -0.49
CA LYS A 204 -20.18 31.24 -1.52
C LYS A 204 -21.38 31.63 -2.40
N LYS A 205 -22.52 30.94 -2.25
CA LYS A 205 -23.77 31.19 -2.98
C LYS A 205 -24.84 31.89 -2.13
N LYS A 206 -24.50 32.36 -0.93
CA LYS A 206 -25.34 33.24 -0.13
C LYS A 206 -24.71 34.61 -0.07
#